data_AF-A0A7S4MTF7-F1
#
_entry.id   AF-A0A7S4MTF7-F1
#
_cell.length_a   1.000
_cell.length_b   1.000
_cell.length_c   1.000
_cell.angle_alpha   90.00
_cell.angle_beta   90.00
_cell.angle_gamma   90.00
#
_symmetry.space_group_name_H-M   'P 1'
#
loop_
_entity.id
_entity.type
_entity.pdbx_description
1 polymer ?
#
loop_
_entity_poly.entity_id
_entity_poly.type
_entity_poly.pdbx_seq_one_letter_code
_entity_poly.pdbx_strand_id
1 'polypeptide(L)'
;EQWGEEQLIDEKFTKRCSGYKHDLVSSACRRSSCFTSGYFSTARGAGSLLLDSIEGFDAETRKKLPEITPEIIQQGLIRFFTPREVANLMGFPPSFRIDSVTTKAAYKLLGNSINV
;
A
#
# COMPACT_ATOMS: atom_id res chain seq x y z
N GLU A 1 -13.58 -5.69 -5.20
CA GLU A 1 -12.34 -6.48 -5.19
C GLU A 1 -11.92 -6.61 -3.73
N GLN A 2 -11.83 -7.82 -3.19
CA GLN A 2 -11.41 -8.05 -1.80
C GLN A 2 -9.91 -8.34 -1.81
N TRP A 3 -9.13 -7.54 -1.10
CA TRP A 3 -7.72 -7.79 -0.83
C TRP A 3 -7.59 -8.85 0.28
N GLY A 4 -6.45 -9.54 0.34
CA GLY A 4 -6.19 -10.62 1.30
C GLY A 4 -5.39 -10.15 2.51
N GLU A 5 -5.33 -10.99 3.56
CA GLU A 5 -4.57 -10.69 4.79
C GLU A 5 -3.08 -10.40 4.53
N GLU A 6 -2.54 -10.89 3.42
CA GLU A 6 -1.15 -10.64 3.00
C GLU A 6 -0.85 -9.17 2.69
N GLN A 7 -1.88 -8.34 2.44
CA GLN A 7 -1.71 -6.90 2.27
C GLN A 7 -1.67 -6.16 3.61
N LEU A 8 -2.10 -6.77 4.72
CA LEU A 8 -2.05 -6.12 6.02
C LEU A 8 -0.61 -5.87 6.44
N ILE A 9 -0.42 -4.73 7.09
CA ILE A 9 0.87 -4.40 7.71
C ILE A 9 0.93 -5.11 9.06
N ASP A 10 2.05 -5.78 9.34
CA ASP A 10 2.30 -6.39 10.64
C ASP A 10 3.16 -5.48 11.54
N GLU A 11 3.20 -5.78 12.83
CA GLU A 11 4.05 -5.03 13.77
C GLU A 11 5.55 -5.18 13.46
N LYS A 12 5.95 -6.25 12.77
CA LYS A 12 7.35 -6.46 12.37
C LYS A 12 7.76 -5.45 11.32
N PHE A 13 6.85 -5.11 10.40
CA PHE A 13 7.04 -4.09 9.38
C PHE A 13 7.32 -2.73 10.02
N THR A 14 6.51 -2.31 11.00
CA THR A 14 6.74 -1.02 11.68
C THR A 14 8.05 -0.99 12.44
N LYS A 15 8.41 -2.09 13.13
CA LYS A 15 9.71 -2.18 13.80
C LYS A 15 10.88 -2.07 12.81
N ARG A 16 10.80 -2.78 11.68
CA ARG A 16 11.82 -2.74 10.62
C ARG A 16 11.97 -1.35 10.00
N CYS A 17 10.87 -0.62 9.89
CA CYS A 17 10.82 0.70 9.26
C CYS A 17 10.80 1.84 10.28
N SER A 18 11.12 1.55 11.55
CA SER A 18 11.15 2.54 12.63
C SER A 18 12.02 3.75 12.25
N GLY A 19 11.52 4.95 12.54
CA GLY A 19 12.16 6.21 12.18
C GLY A 19 12.01 6.62 10.71
N TYR A 20 11.29 5.85 9.88
CA TYR A 20 10.89 6.29 8.54
C TYR A 20 9.42 6.72 8.54
N LYS A 21 9.16 7.92 8.03
CA LYS A 21 7.80 8.41 7.80
C LYS A 21 7.31 7.89 6.46
N HIS A 22 6.51 6.82 6.48
CA HIS A 22 5.86 6.33 5.27
C HIS A 22 4.82 7.32 4.77
N ASP A 23 4.70 7.37 3.46
CA ASP A 23 3.67 8.12 2.79
C ASP A 23 2.35 7.33 2.83
N LEU A 24 1.36 7.85 3.56
CA LEU A 24 0.04 7.25 3.67
C LEU A 24 -0.92 7.94 2.69
N VAL A 25 -1.80 7.19 2.05
CA VAL A 25 -2.90 7.69 1.19
C VAL A 25 -4.23 7.11 1.62
N SER A 26 -5.32 7.76 1.23
CA SER A 26 -6.65 7.16 1.22
C SER A 26 -7.21 7.13 -0.20
N SER A 27 -8.36 6.50 -0.38
CA SER A 27 -9.10 6.49 -1.66
C SER A 27 -9.49 7.89 -2.17
N ALA A 28 -9.50 8.91 -1.30
CA ALA A 28 -9.76 10.29 -1.70
C ALA A 28 -8.52 11.01 -2.26
N CYS A 29 -7.32 10.47 -2.04
CA CYS A 29 -6.08 11.05 -2.56
C CYS A 29 -5.98 10.87 -4.08
N ARG A 30 -5.53 11.92 -4.78
CA ARG A 30 -5.27 11.90 -6.23
C ARG A 30 -3.79 11.72 -6.59
N ARG A 31 -3.02 11.15 -5.66
CA ARG A 31 -1.57 11.04 -5.76
C ARG A 31 -1.10 9.83 -4.97
N SER A 32 -0.02 9.22 -5.42
CA SER A 32 0.77 8.21 -4.71
C SER A 32 2.25 8.48 -4.96
N SER A 33 3.12 7.93 -4.11
CA SER A 33 4.54 7.82 -4.39
C SER A 33 4.79 6.79 -5.50
N CYS A 34 5.97 6.83 -6.11
CA CYS A 34 6.38 5.83 -7.10
C CYS A 34 6.52 4.45 -6.43
N PHE A 35 5.99 3.41 -7.08
CA PHE A 35 6.12 2.02 -6.63
C PHE A 35 7.39 1.40 -7.19
N THR A 36 8.23 0.82 -6.33
CA THR A 36 9.47 0.16 -6.75
C THR A 36 9.47 -1.31 -6.35
N SER A 37 10.45 -2.07 -6.85
CA SER A 37 10.57 -3.50 -6.54
C SER A 37 10.77 -3.82 -5.04
N GLY A 38 11.08 -2.80 -4.23
CA GLY A 38 11.18 -2.89 -2.78
C GLY A 38 9.86 -2.67 -2.01
N TYR A 39 8.73 -2.46 -2.70
CA TYR A 39 7.48 -2.05 -2.06
C TYR A 39 7.02 -3.01 -0.95
N PHE A 40 6.96 -4.31 -1.26
CA PHE A 40 6.52 -5.33 -0.31
C PHE A 40 7.65 -5.83 0.63
N SER A 41 8.88 -5.35 0.45
CA SER A 41 10.02 -5.76 1.28
C SER A 41 10.37 -4.75 2.35
N THR A 42 10.44 -3.46 2.03
CA THR A 42 10.74 -2.41 3.02
C THR A 42 9.71 -1.30 2.98
N ALA A 43 9.06 -1.07 1.84
CA ALA A 43 8.23 0.11 1.55
C ALA A 43 8.92 1.48 1.75
N ARG A 44 10.14 1.50 2.29
CA ARG A 44 10.90 2.72 2.57
C ARG A 44 11.29 3.37 1.25
N GLY A 45 10.63 4.48 0.92
CA GLY A 45 10.78 5.15 -0.37
C GLY A 45 10.36 4.29 -1.57
N ALA A 46 9.55 3.25 -1.34
CA ALA A 46 9.22 2.27 -2.37
C ALA A 46 7.73 2.25 -2.77
N GLY A 47 6.94 3.18 -2.23
CA GLY A 47 5.52 3.37 -2.54
C GLY A 47 4.73 3.87 -1.34
N SER A 48 3.51 4.34 -1.59
CA SER A 48 2.57 4.74 -0.54
C SER A 48 1.91 3.55 0.11
N LEU A 49 1.48 3.67 1.37
CA LEU A 49 0.58 2.72 2.03
C LEU A 49 -0.86 3.24 1.93
N LEU A 50 -1.83 2.33 1.89
CA LEU A 50 -3.25 2.68 1.78
C LEU A 50 -3.94 2.56 3.12
N LEU A 51 -4.62 3.63 3.52
CA LEU A 51 -5.65 3.64 4.55
C LEU A 51 -6.94 3.11 3.93
N ASP A 52 -7.30 1.87 4.25
CA ASP A 52 -8.39 1.15 3.58
C ASP A 52 -9.76 1.52 4.15
N SER A 53 -9.88 1.56 5.48
CA SER A 53 -11.08 2.01 6.16
C SER A 53 -10.80 3.21 7.05
N ILE A 54 -11.69 4.20 6.94
CA ILE A 54 -11.77 5.36 7.83
C ILE A 54 -12.95 5.27 8.80
N GLU A 55 -13.66 4.13 8.79
CA GLU A 55 -14.76 3.91 9.71
C GLU A 55 -14.23 3.91 11.15
N GLY A 56 -14.78 4.79 12.00
CA GLY A 56 -14.30 4.99 13.37
C GLY A 56 -13.44 6.24 13.59
N PHE A 57 -12.83 6.82 12.56
CA PHE A 57 -12.13 8.11 12.70
C PHE A 57 -13.11 9.29 12.64
N ASP A 58 -12.86 10.33 13.44
CA ASP A 58 -13.64 11.57 13.41
C ASP A 58 -13.43 12.38 12.11
N ALA A 59 -14.27 13.38 11.89
CA ALA A 59 -14.24 14.18 10.65
C ALA A 59 -12.95 14.98 10.46
N GLU A 60 -12.23 15.35 11.53
CA GLU A 60 -10.95 16.06 11.44
C GLU A 60 -9.81 15.12 11.07
N THR A 61 -9.79 13.91 11.64
CA THR A 61 -8.85 12.82 11.34
C THR A 61 -9.12 12.22 9.96
N ARG A 62 -10.31 12.40 9.40
CA ARG A 62 -10.56 12.12 7.97
C ARG A 62 -9.99 13.19 7.06
N LYS A 63 -9.96 14.45 7.50
CA LYS A 63 -9.38 15.56 6.72
C LYS A 63 -7.87 15.53 6.72
N LYS A 64 -7.24 15.08 7.82
CA LYS A 64 -5.81 14.90 7.94
C LYS A 64 -5.52 13.42 8.11
N LEU A 65 -4.84 12.80 7.14
CA LEU A 65 -4.45 11.40 7.23
C LEU A 65 -3.74 11.12 8.57
N PRO A 66 -4.11 10.04 9.28
CA PRO A 66 -3.53 9.72 10.58
C PRO A 66 -2.05 9.38 10.44
N GLU A 67 -1.28 9.60 11.50
CA GLU A 67 0.08 9.07 11.59
C GLU A 67 0.03 7.55 11.74
N ILE A 68 1.05 6.86 11.23
CA ILE A 68 1.15 5.40 11.37
C ILE A 68 1.54 5.06 12.81
N THR A 69 0.56 4.60 13.59
CA THR A 69 0.75 4.14 14.97
C THR A 69 0.49 2.64 15.12
N PRO A 70 0.98 2.00 16.20
CA PRO A 70 0.69 0.58 16.47
C PRO A 70 -0.82 0.28 16.56
N GLU A 71 -1.62 1.21 17.09
CA GLU A 71 -3.06 1.02 17.30
C GLU A 71 -3.80 0.86 15.97
N ILE A 72 -3.49 1.71 14.99
CA ILE A 72 -4.18 1.65 13.68
C ILE A 72 -3.71 0.47 12.83
N ILE A 73 -2.52 -0.06 13.11
CA ILE A 73 -2.02 -1.31 12.52
C ILE A 73 -2.75 -2.51 13.11
N GLN A 74 -2.91 -2.56 14.44
CA GLN A 74 -3.67 -3.62 15.11
C GLN A 74 -5.14 -3.64 14.70
N GLN A 75 -5.70 -2.47 14.37
CA GLN A 75 -7.06 -2.36 13.81
C GLN A 75 -7.15 -2.76 12.33
N GLY A 76 -6.04 -3.05 11.66
CA GLY A 76 -6.02 -3.47 10.26
C GLY A 76 -6.42 -2.36 9.27
N LEU A 77 -6.30 -1.09 9.67
CA LEU A 77 -6.80 0.05 8.87
C LEU A 77 -5.82 0.46 7.76
N ILE A 78 -4.56 0.04 7.85
CA ILE A 78 -3.51 0.33 6.86
C ILE A 78 -3.02 -0.96 6.21
N ARG A 79 -2.89 -0.92 4.89
CA ARG A 79 -2.39 -2.04 4.09
C ARG A 79 -1.51 -1.58 2.94
N PHE A 80 -0.84 -2.54 2.32
CA PHE A 80 -0.26 -2.39 0.99
C PHE A 80 -1.34 -2.30 -0.09
N PHE A 81 -1.07 -1.53 -1.14
CA PHE A 81 -1.79 -1.67 -2.41
C PHE A 81 -1.52 -3.06 -2.98
N THR A 82 -2.55 -3.77 -3.41
CA THR A 82 -2.42 -5.06 -4.11
C THR A 82 -1.65 -4.89 -5.43
N PRO A 83 -1.07 -5.98 -5.98
CA PRO A 83 -0.45 -5.93 -7.31
C PRO A 83 -1.42 -5.41 -8.39
N ARG A 84 -2.71 -5.75 -8.30
CA ARG A 84 -3.71 -5.26 -9.26
C ARG A 84 -3.95 -3.75 -9.12
N GLU A 85 -4.04 -3.23 -7.91
CA GLU A 85 -4.18 -1.79 -7.68
C GLU A 85 -2.95 -1.01 -8.18
N VAL A 86 -1.73 -1.51 -7.91
CA VAL A 86 -0.50 -0.91 -8.46
C VAL A 86 -0.52 -0.94 -9.99
N ALA A 87 -0.89 -2.07 -10.60
CA ALA A 87 -1.02 -2.16 -12.06
C ALA A 87 -2.07 -1.18 -12.63
N ASN A 88 -3.20 -0.96 -11.92
CA ASN A 88 -4.19 0.05 -12.30
C ASN A 88 -3.60 1.46 -12.30
N LEU A 89 -2.84 1.81 -11.25
CA LEU A 89 -2.17 3.12 -11.16
C LEU A 89 -1.10 3.32 -12.24
N MET A 90 -0.52 2.22 -12.74
CA MET A 90 0.45 2.22 -13.84
C MET A 90 -0.19 2.16 -15.24
N GLY A 91 -1.52 2.22 -15.35
CA GLY A 91 -2.23 2.26 -16.64
C GLY A 91 -2.48 0.90 -17.29
N PHE A 92 -2.12 -0.22 -16.63
CA PHE A 92 -2.35 -1.54 -17.22
C PHE A 92 -3.85 -1.84 -17.36
N PRO A 93 -4.29 -2.45 -18.48
CA PRO A 93 -5.69 -2.67 -18.74
C PRO A 93 -6.34 -3.64 -17.73
N PRO A 94 -7.67 -3.63 -17.59
CA PRO A 94 -8.40 -4.55 -16.71
C PRO A 94 -8.24 -6.04 -17.09
N SER A 95 -7.76 -6.35 -18.29
CA SER A 95 -7.42 -7.71 -18.73
C SER A 95 -6.02 -8.17 -18.33
N PHE A 96 -5.14 -7.26 -17.93
CA PHE A 96 -3.78 -7.60 -17.52
C PHE A 96 -3.79 -8.44 -16.23
N ARG A 97 -3.02 -9.52 -16.23
CA ARG A 97 -2.90 -10.47 -15.11
C ARG A 97 -1.43 -10.78 -14.88
N ILE A 98 -1.07 -10.94 -13.61
CA ILE A 98 0.22 -11.46 -13.17
C ILE A 98 -0.08 -12.82 -12.54
N ASP A 99 -0.02 -13.86 -13.36
CA ASP A 99 -0.39 -15.21 -12.96
C ASP A 99 0.84 -16.02 -12.55
N SER A 100 0.60 -17.09 -11.78
CA SER A 100 1.61 -18.11 -11.44
C SER A 100 2.87 -17.60 -10.72
N VAL A 101 2.80 -16.46 -10.04
CA VAL A 101 3.90 -15.92 -9.22
C VAL A 101 3.42 -15.55 -7.82
N THR A 102 4.35 -15.50 -6.88
CA THR A 102 4.06 -15.01 -5.53
C THR A 102 3.77 -13.52 -5.54
N THR A 103 2.99 -13.03 -4.58
CA THR A 103 2.71 -11.60 -4.38
C THR A 103 3.99 -10.76 -4.31
N LYS A 104 5.02 -11.24 -3.61
CA LYS A 104 6.34 -10.59 -3.56
C LYS A 104 7.01 -10.49 -4.94
N ALA A 105 6.89 -11.51 -5.78
CA ALA A 105 7.41 -11.48 -7.14
C ALA A 105 6.59 -10.53 -8.03
N ALA A 106 5.28 -10.50 -7.88
CA ALA A 106 4.40 -9.58 -8.61
C ALA A 106 4.79 -8.11 -8.36
N TYR A 107 5.03 -7.70 -7.11
CA TYR A 107 5.51 -6.35 -6.81
C TYR A 107 6.89 -6.04 -7.41
N LYS A 108 7.79 -7.03 -7.48
CA LYS A 108 9.09 -6.83 -8.13
C LYS A 108 8.95 -6.59 -9.63
N LEU A 109 8.05 -7.32 -10.29
CA LEU A 109 7.77 -7.14 -11.72
C LEU A 109 7.16 -5.75 -11.98
N LEU A 110 6.13 -5.38 -11.22
CA LEU A 110 5.48 -4.06 -11.36
C LEU A 110 6.43 -2.91 -11.04
N GLY A 111 7.19 -3.01 -9.96
CA GLY A 111 8.14 -1.97 -9.57
C GLY A 111 9.33 -1.78 -10.52
N ASN A 112 9.52 -2.67 -11.49
CA ASN A 112 10.49 -2.54 -12.58
C ASN A 112 9.81 -2.28 -13.94
N SER A 113 8.48 -2.18 -13.97
CA SER A 113 7.70 -1.88 -15.17
C SER A 113 7.63 -0.38 -15.42
N ILE A 114 7.13 0.00 -16.60
CA ILE A 114 6.84 1.39 -16.97
C ILE A 114 5.34 1.69 -16.84
N ASN A 115 5.00 2.97 -16.77
CA ASN A 115 3.62 3.43 -16.93
C ASN A 115 3.21 3.26 -18.41
N VAL A 116 2.03 2.66 -18.64
CA VAL A 116 1.48 2.30 -19.96
C VAL A 116 0.55 3.41 -20.44
#